data_AF-A0ABD5U7V4-F1
#
_entry.id   AF-A0ABD5U7V4-F1
#
_cell.length_a   1.000
_cell.length_b   1.000
_cell.length_c   1.000
_cell.angle_alpha   90.00
_cell.angle_beta   90.00
_cell.angle_gamma   90.00
#
_symmetry.space_group_name_H-M   'P 1'
#
loop_
_entity.id
_entity.type
_entity.pdbx_description
1 polymer ?
#
loop_
_entity_poly.entity_id
_entity_poly.type
_entity_poly.pdbx_seq_one_letter_code
_entity_poly.pdbx_strand_id
1 'polypeptide(L)'
;MTDATTADAGEDGATDPDVSDLVRRLREARAAVDDVESDIADHGEDAVDRAVGAYRRATTLLDDYEDSATGTGDFQAYVRFQDEFLGLVEDLPEDVPVRDAFEAAAERMDRRRLRARDFDGARGDLEPAARLEGLLERRAEAREELQAARRDAALRLKELDERVDELADLVALGEADLDAPVERLGEPIEAYAESVREEFQTWKEEAPAREVLDLPATAESYPLVDFQSPPRDVLAYVRENPGGDHPIPKLLEYTGYSGSKLDHYVDDAAALQTSVAVHRTYLERLGADPLVVSWPPPRAEVLRRRADEIISLLDRFASEDTVVTLRRVRDLTYREDYARLRTAARARSEVTDEQLSRLRSGAVETELEAVREARARLAAALDETDED
;
A
#
# COMPACT_ATOMS: atom_id res chain seq x y z
N MET A 1 16.02 55.10 -9.19
CA MET A 1 14.90 54.32 -9.73
C MET A 1 15.38 52.88 -9.85
N THR A 2 15.57 52.17 -8.72
CA THR A 2 14.55 51.34 -8.04
C THR A 2 13.79 50.45 -9.02
N ASP A 3 14.20 49.18 -9.13
CA ASP A 3 13.51 48.18 -8.34
C ASP A 3 14.41 46.98 -8.03
N ALA A 4 14.49 46.68 -6.74
CA ALA A 4 15.08 45.50 -6.16
C ALA A 4 13.91 44.61 -5.76
N THR A 5 13.71 43.48 -6.44
CA THR A 5 12.87 42.41 -5.92
C THR A 5 13.79 41.40 -5.26
N THR A 6 14.14 41.73 -4.02
CA THR A 6 14.60 40.80 -3.01
C THR A 6 13.47 39.79 -2.80
N ALA A 7 13.69 38.53 -3.16
CA ALA A 7 12.88 37.43 -2.69
C ALA A 7 13.20 37.26 -1.20
N ASP A 8 12.35 37.88 -0.39
CA ASP A 8 12.31 37.75 1.06
C ASP A 8 11.85 36.32 1.39
N ALA A 9 12.81 35.42 1.55
CA ALA A 9 12.61 34.08 2.08
C ALA A 9 13.16 34.08 3.50
N GLY A 10 12.43 34.75 4.39
CA GLY A 10 12.67 34.78 5.82
C GLY A 10 11.37 35.17 6.51
N GLU A 11 11.04 34.42 7.56
CA GLU A 11 9.96 34.72 8.51
C GLU A 11 8.52 34.37 8.06
N ASP A 12 8.27 33.07 7.94
CA ASP A 12 7.19 32.42 8.69
C ASP A 12 7.45 30.91 8.65
N GLY A 13 7.20 30.20 9.75
CA GLY A 13 7.19 28.73 9.76
C GLY A 13 6.13 28.27 8.78
N ALA A 14 6.55 28.04 7.53
CA ALA A 14 5.68 27.86 6.38
C ALA A 14 4.94 26.55 6.55
N THR A 15 3.81 26.69 7.22
CA THR A 15 2.81 25.68 7.43
C THR A 15 2.48 25.06 6.08
N ASP A 16 2.75 23.76 5.91
CA ASP A 16 2.32 23.01 4.73
C ASP A 16 0.80 23.24 4.55
N PRO A 17 0.39 23.96 3.48
CA PRO A 17 -1.00 24.36 3.30
C PRO A 17 -1.92 23.15 3.14
N ASP A 18 -1.40 22.07 2.54
CA ASP A 18 -2.12 20.81 2.37
C ASP A 18 -2.43 20.17 3.74
N VAL A 19 -1.45 20.13 4.63
CA VAL A 19 -1.64 19.60 6.00
C VAL A 19 -2.63 20.44 6.80
N SER A 20 -2.63 21.75 6.62
CA SER A 20 -3.57 22.62 7.35
C SER A 20 -5.00 22.45 6.88
N ASP A 21 -5.20 22.27 5.58
CA ASP A 21 -6.51 21.97 5.03
C ASP A 21 -7.01 20.60 5.49
N LEU A 22 -6.15 19.59 5.56
CA LEU A 22 -6.50 18.27 6.09
C LEU A 22 -6.88 18.34 7.59
N VAL A 23 -6.09 19.03 8.40
CA VAL A 23 -6.39 19.25 9.84
C VAL A 23 -7.73 19.96 10.01
N ARG A 24 -7.99 21.01 9.21
CA ARG A 24 -9.25 21.75 9.24
C ARG A 24 -10.42 20.84 8.85
N ARG A 25 -10.30 20.09 7.75
CA ARG A 25 -11.34 19.18 7.27
C ARG A 25 -11.66 18.07 8.28
N LEU A 26 -10.64 17.50 8.93
CA LEU A 26 -10.82 16.52 10.00
C LEU A 26 -11.68 17.08 11.15
N ARG A 27 -11.31 18.26 11.64
CA ARG A 27 -12.02 18.91 12.76
C ARG A 27 -13.44 19.33 12.38
N GLU A 28 -13.64 19.86 11.17
CA GLU A 28 -14.96 20.20 10.64
C GLU A 28 -15.86 18.96 10.52
N ALA A 29 -15.32 17.85 9.99
CA ALA A 29 -16.07 16.61 9.86
C ALA A 29 -16.42 16.00 11.22
N ARG A 30 -15.50 16.06 12.20
CA ARG A 30 -15.77 15.60 13.57
C ARG A 30 -16.86 16.44 14.24
N ALA A 31 -16.76 17.77 14.16
CA ALA A 31 -17.77 18.67 14.70
C ALA A 31 -19.16 18.42 14.07
N ALA A 32 -19.22 18.12 12.76
CA ALA A 32 -20.48 17.78 12.10
C ALA A 32 -21.11 16.47 12.61
N VAL A 33 -20.28 15.47 12.97
CA VAL A 33 -20.76 14.26 13.62
C VAL A 33 -21.32 14.59 15.01
N ASP A 34 -20.55 15.33 15.81
CA ASP A 34 -20.92 15.69 17.18
C ASP A 34 -22.22 16.51 17.23
N ASP A 35 -22.38 17.47 16.32
CA ASP A 35 -23.58 18.30 16.19
C ASP A 35 -24.82 17.44 15.90
N VAL A 36 -24.73 16.52 14.92
CA VAL A 36 -25.87 15.65 14.56
C VAL A 36 -26.17 14.62 15.64
N GLU A 37 -25.15 14.08 16.31
CA GLU A 37 -25.33 13.18 17.44
C GLU A 37 -25.99 13.88 18.62
N SER A 38 -25.64 15.15 18.89
CA SER A 38 -26.33 15.98 19.88
C SER A 38 -27.80 16.23 19.49
N ASP A 39 -28.08 16.58 18.24
CA ASP A 39 -29.45 16.78 17.74
C ASP A 39 -30.31 15.51 17.93
N ILE A 40 -29.73 14.32 17.70
CA ILE A 40 -30.40 13.03 17.90
C ILE A 40 -30.59 12.73 19.40
N ALA A 41 -29.57 13.02 20.22
CA ALA A 41 -29.62 12.79 21.66
C ALA A 41 -30.71 13.60 22.36
N ASP A 42 -30.99 14.82 21.89
CA ASP A 42 -32.08 15.68 22.39
C ASP A 42 -33.48 15.02 22.26
N HIS A 43 -33.62 14.08 21.33
CA HIS A 43 -34.85 13.31 21.09
C HIS A 43 -34.79 11.88 21.63
N GLY A 44 -33.61 11.40 22.02
CA GLY A 44 -33.34 10.01 22.36
C GLY A 44 -33.20 9.13 21.11
N GLU A 45 -32.03 8.52 20.92
CA GLU A 45 -31.68 7.76 19.71
C GLU A 45 -32.69 6.65 19.38
N ASP A 46 -33.01 5.79 20.35
CA ASP A 46 -33.97 4.70 20.14
C ASP A 46 -35.37 5.22 19.78
N ALA A 47 -35.74 6.39 20.28
CA ALA A 47 -37.04 6.99 20.02
C ALA A 47 -37.08 7.65 18.63
N VAL A 48 -35.98 8.27 18.18
CA VAL A 48 -35.80 8.74 16.79
C VAL A 48 -35.89 7.58 15.81
N ASP A 49 -35.19 6.47 16.06
CA ASP A 49 -35.24 5.29 15.19
C ASP A 49 -36.66 4.71 15.10
N ARG A 50 -37.40 4.68 16.22
CA ARG A 50 -38.81 4.28 16.23
C ARG A 50 -39.69 5.23 15.41
N ALA A 51 -39.51 6.55 15.57
CA ALA A 51 -40.24 7.57 14.84
C ALA A 51 -39.98 7.46 13.33
N VAL A 52 -38.72 7.33 12.91
CA VAL A 52 -38.35 7.19 11.49
C VAL A 52 -38.86 5.87 10.93
N GLY A 53 -38.77 4.78 11.69
CA GLY A 53 -39.36 3.50 11.31
C GLY A 53 -40.88 3.59 11.08
N ALA A 54 -41.59 4.30 11.96
CA ALA A 54 -43.02 4.56 11.80
C ALA A 54 -43.30 5.48 10.61
N TYR A 55 -42.51 6.54 10.41
CA TYR A 55 -42.61 7.46 9.27
C TYR A 55 -42.47 6.73 7.94
N ARG A 56 -41.41 5.92 7.78
CA ARG A 56 -41.19 5.13 6.56
C ARG A 56 -42.38 4.22 6.25
N ARG A 57 -42.89 3.51 7.26
CA ARG A 57 -44.08 2.65 7.11
C ARG A 57 -45.32 3.45 6.73
N ALA A 58 -45.55 4.59 7.38
CA ALA A 58 -46.68 5.47 7.10
C ALA A 58 -46.62 6.02 5.67
N THR A 59 -45.46 6.50 5.22
CA THR A 59 -45.24 7.00 3.85
C THR A 59 -45.42 5.89 2.81
N THR A 60 -44.89 4.68 3.06
CA THR A 60 -45.13 3.52 2.19
C THR A 60 -46.62 3.19 2.08
N LEU A 61 -47.37 3.18 3.20
CA LEU A 61 -48.82 2.96 3.18
C LEU A 61 -49.54 4.07 2.40
N LEU A 62 -49.13 5.33 2.53
CA LEU A 62 -49.72 6.43 1.78
C LEU A 62 -49.47 6.25 0.27
N ASP A 63 -48.25 5.89 -0.13
CA ASP A 63 -47.88 5.72 -1.53
C ASP A 63 -48.54 4.51 -2.19
N ASP A 64 -48.58 3.36 -1.50
CA ASP A 64 -49.15 2.11 -2.01
C ASP A 64 -50.68 2.19 -2.21
N TYR A 65 -51.36 3.00 -1.39
CA TYR A 65 -52.82 3.04 -1.35
C TYR A 65 -53.45 4.33 -1.92
N GLU A 66 -52.70 5.39 -2.22
CA GLU A 66 -53.28 6.65 -2.75
C GLU A 66 -54.12 6.43 -4.01
N ASP A 67 -53.61 5.68 -4.98
CA ASP A 67 -54.31 5.43 -6.24
C ASP A 67 -55.52 4.50 -6.08
N SER A 68 -55.47 3.56 -5.13
CA SER A 68 -56.46 2.50 -4.96
C SER A 68 -57.56 2.85 -3.94
N ALA A 69 -57.25 3.67 -2.94
CA ALA A 69 -58.14 4.06 -1.84
C ALA A 69 -58.82 5.43 -2.06
N THR A 70 -58.56 6.11 -3.18
CA THR A 70 -59.22 7.38 -3.54
C THR A 70 -60.32 7.21 -4.61
N GLY A 71 -61.32 8.10 -4.61
CA GLY A 71 -62.30 8.19 -5.71
C GLY A 71 -63.34 7.04 -5.79
N THR A 72 -63.42 6.37 -6.94
CA THR A 72 -64.23 5.13 -7.17
C THR A 72 -63.42 3.86 -6.87
N GLY A 73 -62.34 4.00 -6.10
CA GLY A 73 -61.39 2.95 -5.79
C GLY A 73 -61.99 1.71 -5.11
N ASP A 74 -61.12 0.73 -4.89
CA ASP A 74 -61.49 -0.54 -4.27
C ASP A 74 -61.81 -0.30 -2.78
N PHE A 75 -63.07 -0.52 -2.41
CA PHE A 75 -63.51 -0.38 -1.03
C PHE A 75 -62.72 -1.29 -0.08
N GLN A 76 -62.30 -2.48 -0.55
CA GLN A 76 -61.47 -3.37 0.25
C GLN A 76 -60.08 -2.78 0.49
N ALA A 77 -59.47 -2.14 -0.51
CA ALA A 77 -58.20 -1.43 -0.37
C ALA A 77 -58.31 -0.25 0.60
N TYR A 78 -59.42 0.51 0.55
CA TYR A 78 -59.69 1.59 1.49
C TYR A 78 -59.81 1.11 2.95
N VAL A 79 -60.60 0.05 3.20
CA VAL A 79 -60.77 -0.48 4.58
C VAL A 79 -59.43 -1.01 5.11
N ARG A 80 -58.68 -1.69 4.26
CA ARG A 80 -57.36 -2.22 4.63
C ARG A 80 -56.35 -1.13 4.93
N PHE A 81 -56.28 -0.09 4.09
CA PHE A 81 -55.44 1.07 4.33
C PHE A 81 -55.78 1.74 5.66
N GLN A 82 -57.07 1.96 5.96
CA GLN A 82 -57.46 2.56 7.24
C GLN A 82 -57.07 1.70 8.44
N ASP A 83 -57.28 0.39 8.37
CA ASP A 83 -56.88 -0.53 9.45
C ASP A 83 -55.36 -0.51 9.67
N GLU A 84 -54.58 -0.61 8.59
CA GLU A 84 -53.12 -0.60 8.63
C GLU A 84 -52.55 0.75 9.08
N PHE A 85 -53.08 1.88 8.58
CA PHE A 85 -52.57 3.22 8.90
C PHE A 85 -52.98 3.69 10.30
N LEU A 86 -54.23 3.46 10.72
CA LEU A 86 -54.68 3.81 12.07
C LEU A 86 -54.02 2.90 13.11
N GLY A 87 -53.94 1.59 12.84
CA GLY A 87 -53.25 0.63 13.71
C GLY A 87 -51.77 0.97 13.91
N LEU A 88 -51.07 1.43 12.85
CA LEU A 88 -49.68 1.89 12.95
C LEU A 88 -49.50 3.04 13.95
N VAL A 89 -50.46 3.97 14.04
CA VAL A 89 -50.40 5.11 14.95
C VAL A 89 -50.86 4.73 16.36
N GLU A 90 -51.87 3.87 16.49
CA GLU A 90 -52.33 3.35 17.78
C GLU A 90 -51.25 2.55 18.51
N ASP A 91 -50.49 1.74 17.77
CA ASP A 91 -49.39 0.93 18.30
C ASP A 91 -48.11 1.74 18.58
N LEU A 92 -48.09 3.03 18.24
CA LEU A 92 -46.91 3.88 18.42
C LEU A 92 -46.71 4.22 19.90
N PRO A 93 -45.52 3.93 20.50
CA PRO A 93 -45.25 4.22 21.90
C PRO A 93 -45.41 5.71 22.24
N GLU A 94 -45.81 6.01 23.47
CA GLU A 94 -46.04 7.39 23.95
C GLU A 94 -44.75 8.23 24.00
N ASP A 95 -43.58 7.60 24.05
CA ASP A 95 -42.28 8.27 24.13
C ASP A 95 -41.68 8.61 22.75
N VAL A 96 -42.40 8.31 21.67
CA VAL A 96 -41.95 8.62 20.32
C VAL A 96 -42.00 10.13 20.10
N PRO A 97 -40.88 10.77 19.67
CA PRO A 97 -40.88 12.19 19.35
C PRO A 97 -41.88 12.47 18.22
N VAL A 98 -42.46 13.66 18.25
CA VAL A 98 -43.45 14.14 17.25
C VAL A 98 -44.66 13.21 17.05
N ARG A 99 -45.05 12.42 18.06
CA ARG A 99 -46.25 11.54 18.02
C ARG A 99 -47.51 12.28 17.54
N ASP A 100 -47.71 13.52 17.99
CA ASP A 100 -48.82 14.38 17.56
C ASP A 100 -48.92 14.55 16.03
N ALA A 101 -47.79 14.48 15.30
CA ALA A 101 -47.77 14.53 13.84
C ALA A 101 -48.39 13.28 13.21
N PHE A 102 -48.12 12.10 13.78
CA PHE A 102 -48.72 10.84 13.37
C PHE A 102 -50.22 10.81 13.69
N GLU A 103 -50.60 11.31 14.86
CA GLU A 103 -52.01 11.43 15.26
C GLU A 103 -52.78 12.38 14.31
N ALA A 104 -52.21 13.53 13.96
CA ALA A 104 -52.82 14.46 13.01
C ALA A 104 -52.99 13.83 11.61
N ALA A 105 -51.99 13.06 11.15
CA ALA A 105 -52.09 12.32 9.90
C ALA A 105 -53.18 11.24 9.97
N ALA A 106 -53.28 10.50 11.08
CA ALA A 106 -54.30 9.49 11.32
C ALA A 106 -55.71 10.10 11.34
N GLU A 107 -55.91 11.21 12.04
CA GLU A 107 -57.19 11.94 12.06
C GLU A 107 -57.62 12.39 10.66
N ARG A 108 -56.65 12.77 9.80
CA ARG A 108 -56.94 13.12 8.42
C ARG A 108 -57.37 11.90 7.59
N MET A 109 -56.79 10.74 7.87
CA MET A 109 -57.11 9.47 7.23
C MET A 109 -58.41 8.82 7.76
N ASP A 110 -58.86 9.20 8.96
CA ASP A 110 -60.14 8.76 9.53
C ASP A 110 -61.34 9.51 8.91
N ARG A 111 -61.61 9.24 7.63
CA ARG A 111 -62.75 9.80 6.90
C ARG A 111 -63.43 8.75 6.07
N ARG A 112 -64.77 8.82 6.03
CA ARG A 112 -65.63 7.93 5.21
C ARG A 112 -65.30 7.90 3.70
N ARG A 113 -64.54 8.87 3.20
CA ARG A 113 -64.10 8.97 1.81
C ARG A 113 -62.81 9.78 1.74
N LEU A 114 -61.76 9.17 1.23
CA LEU A 114 -60.45 9.81 1.02
C LEU A 114 -60.31 10.35 -0.41
N ARG A 115 -59.54 11.42 -0.54
CA ARG A 115 -59.15 12.05 -1.80
C ARG A 115 -57.64 12.23 -1.80
N ALA A 116 -57.03 12.38 -2.99
CA ALA A 116 -55.59 12.62 -3.12
C ALA A 116 -55.08 13.76 -2.20
N ARG A 117 -55.82 14.88 -2.12
CA ARG A 117 -55.49 15.99 -1.21
C ARG A 117 -55.43 15.61 0.28
N ASP A 118 -56.12 14.55 0.68
CA ASP A 118 -56.09 14.06 2.05
C ASP A 118 -54.77 13.31 2.28
N PHE A 119 -54.32 12.51 1.31
CA PHE A 119 -53.00 11.86 1.31
C PHE A 119 -51.86 12.90 1.31
N ASP A 120 -51.92 13.90 0.44
CA ASP A 120 -50.97 15.03 0.43
C ASP A 120 -50.95 15.75 1.78
N GLY A 121 -52.13 15.92 2.38
CA GLY A 121 -52.27 16.51 3.70
C GLY A 121 -51.62 15.66 4.80
N ALA A 122 -51.78 14.34 4.75
CA ALA A 122 -51.16 13.43 5.72
C ALA A 122 -49.64 13.42 5.56
N ARG A 123 -49.12 13.43 4.33
CA ARG A 123 -47.68 13.61 4.07
C ARG A 123 -47.16 14.92 4.66
N GLY A 124 -47.93 16.01 4.50
CA GLY A 124 -47.61 17.30 5.10
C GLY A 124 -47.67 17.31 6.63
N ASP A 125 -48.63 16.59 7.23
CA ASP A 125 -48.75 16.45 8.68
C ASP A 125 -47.56 15.64 9.25
N LEU A 126 -47.00 14.68 8.49
CA LEU A 126 -45.83 13.87 8.86
C LEU A 126 -44.46 14.56 8.65
N GLU A 127 -44.43 15.79 8.16
CA GLU A 127 -43.20 16.57 7.94
C GLU A 127 -42.28 16.68 9.19
N PRO A 128 -42.80 16.77 10.44
CA PRO A 128 -41.95 16.69 11.63
C PRO A 128 -41.18 15.35 11.77
N ALA A 129 -41.76 14.24 11.35
CA ALA A 129 -41.09 12.94 11.37
C ALA A 129 -40.11 12.78 10.20
N ALA A 130 -40.39 13.39 9.05
CA ALA A 130 -39.45 13.50 7.94
C ALA A 130 -38.15 14.23 8.35
N ARG A 131 -38.25 15.27 9.18
CA ARG A 131 -37.05 15.95 9.73
C ARG A 131 -36.19 15.05 10.61
N LEU A 132 -36.80 14.11 11.34
CA LEU A 132 -36.07 13.11 12.12
C LEU A 132 -35.37 12.08 11.23
N GLU A 133 -35.97 11.71 10.10
CA GLU A 133 -35.28 10.89 9.09
C GLU A 133 -34.07 11.63 8.52
N GLY A 134 -34.23 12.92 8.20
CA GLY A 134 -33.14 13.78 7.75
C GLY A 134 -32.01 13.94 8.77
N LEU A 135 -32.25 13.76 10.08
CA LEU A 135 -31.19 13.68 11.09
C LEU A 135 -30.35 12.41 10.92
N LEU A 136 -30.98 11.26 10.71
CA LEU A 136 -30.27 9.99 10.52
C LEU A 136 -29.47 9.97 9.22
N GLU A 137 -30.00 10.58 8.15
CA GLU A 137 -29.28 10.77 6.89
C GLU A 137 -28.06 11.68 7.07
N ARG A 138 -28.24 12.86 7.68
CA ARG A 138 -27.12 13.76 8.03
C ARG A 138 -26.05 13.07 8.87
N ARG A 139 -26.45 12.20 9.82
CA ARG A 139 -25.50 11.43 10.64
C ARG A 139 -24.67 10.48 9.80
N ALA A 140 -25.32 9.78 8.86
CA ALA A 140 -24.63 8.86 7.97
C ALA A 140 -23.63 9.60 7.07
N GLU A 141 -24.04 10.73 6.48
CA GLU A 141 -23.20 11.59 5.66
C GLU A 141 -22.01 12.16 6.46
N ALA A 142 -22.25 12.71 7.65
CA ALA A 142 -21.20 13.26 8.50
C ALA A 142 -20.16 12.20 8.90
N ARG A 143 -20.61 10.98 9.22
CA ARG A 143 -19.71 9.85 9.53
C ARG A 143 -18.92 9.40 8.30
N GLU A 144 -19.52 9.39 7.11
CA GLU A 144 -18.81 9.08 5.87
C GLU A 144 -17.73 10.13 5.56
N GLU A 145 -18.06 11.41 5.71
CA GLU A 145 -17.11 12.51 5.53
C GLU A 145 -15.96 12.45 6.53
N LEU A 146 -16.22 12.15 7.81
CA LEU A 146 -15.17 11.95 8.80
C LEU A 146 -14.27 10.76 8.45
N GLN A 147 -14.83 9.65 7.99
CA GLN A 147 -14.04 8.51 7.52
C GLN A 147 -13.22 8.83 6.28
N ALA A 148 -13.75 9.64 5.34
CA ALA A 148 -12.99 10.10 4.19
C ALA A 148 -11.84 11.02 4.60
N ALA A 149 -12.10 12.01 5.46
CA ALA A 149 -11.07 12.93 5.96
C ALA A 149 -9.96 12.18 6.73
N ARG A 150 -10.32 11.20 7.57
CA ARG A 150 -9.34 10.33 8.26
C ARG A 150 -8.47 9.54 7.29
N ARG A 151 -9.06 8.95 6.25
CA ARG A 151 -8.29 8.21 5.24
C ARG A 151 -7.30 9.12 4.51
N ASP A 152 -7.74 10.30 4.09
CA ASP A 152 -6.89 11.26 3.39
C ASP A 152 -5.73 11.73 4.30
N ALA A 153 -6.02 12.04 5.56
CA ALA A 153 -5.02 12.42 6.55
C ALA A 153 -4.04 11.29 6.88
N ALA A 154 -4.50 10.05 7.03
CA ALA A 154 -3.64 8.90 7.28
C ALA A 154 -2.70 8.60 6.11
N LEU A 155 -3.18 8.74 4.87
CA LEU A 155 -2.35 8.63 3.68
C LEU A 155 -1.26 9.70 3.67
N ARG A 156 -1.65 10.97 3.91
CA ARG A 156 -0.69 12.07 3.97
C ARG A 156 0.33 11.91 5.10
N LEU A 157 -0.10 11.40 6.27
CA LEU A 157 0.81 11.14 7.38
C LEU A 157 1.89 10.13 7.00
N LYS A 158 1.52 9.07 6.27
CA LYS A 158 2.48 8.07 5.77
C LYS A 158 3.47 8.68 4.78
N GLU A 159 3.02 9.55 3.87
CA GLU A 159 3.92 10.26 2.96
C GLU A 159 4.90 11.16 3.72
N LEU A 160 4.43 11.84 4.77
CA LEU A 160 5.27 12.66 5.64
C LEU A 160 6.27 11.80 6.42
N ASP A 161 5.88 10.62 6.93
CA ASP A 161 6.78 9.65 7.55
C ASP A 161 7.91 9.24 6.60
N GLU A 162 7.56 8.81 5.38
CA GLU A 162 8.52 8.44 4.34
C GLU A 162 9.47 9.61 4.03
N ARG A 163 8.93 10.83 3.95
CA ARG A 163 9.73 12.03 3.69
C ARG A 163 10.67 12.38 4.85
N VAL A 164 10.23 12.23 6.10
CA VAL A 164 11.09 12.42 7.28
C VAL A 164 12.25 11.43 7.25
N ASP A 165 11.98 10.17 6.93
CA ASP A 165 13.02 9.13 6.85
C ASP A 165 14.04 9.43 5.75
N GLU A 166 13.59 9.85 4.57
CA GLU A 166 14.46 10.26 3.46
C GLU A 166 15.37 11.43 3.83
N LEU A 167 14.79 12.51 4.37
CA LEU A 167 15.54 13.72 4.74
C LEU A 167 16.49 13.44 5.90
N ALA A 168 16.08 12.63 6.88
CA ALA A 168 16.94 12.23 8.00
C ALA A 168 18.13 11.36 7.55
N ASP A 169 17.92 10.40 6.64
CA ASP A 169 19.03 9.62 6.06
C ASP A 169 19.97 10.54 5.27
N LEU A 170 19.43 11.51 4.50
CA LEU A 170 20.25 12.47 3.77
C LEU A 170 21.11 13.34 4.70
N VAL A 171 20.56 13.83 5.82
CA VAL A 171 21.33 14.56 6.84
C VAL A 171 22.44 13.67 7.41
N ALA A 172 22.14 12.42 7.76
CA ALA A 172 23.14 11.49 8.27
C ALA A 172 24.25 11.17 7.25
N LEU A 173 23.94 11.14 5.95
CA LEU A 173 24.93 11.02 4.88
C LEU A 173 25.76 12.30 4.71
N GLY A 174 25.17 13.48 4.91
CA GLY A 174 25.86 14.76 4.87
C GLY A 174 26.92 14.94 5.97
N GLU A 175 26.69 14.35 7.14
CA GLU A 175 27.65 14.31 8.25
C GLU A 175 28.78 13.28 8.04
N ALA A 176 28.70 12.47 6.98
CA ALA A 176 29.70 11.47 6.70
C ALA A 176 31.05 12.10 6.33
N ASP A 177 32.13 11.46 6.79
CA ASP A 177 33.47 11.82 6.37
C ASP A 177 33.70 11.40 4.91
N LEU A 178 33.44 12.33 3.98
CA LEU A 178 33.62 12.11 2.54
C LEU A 178 35.08 11.86 2.15
N ASP A 179 36.06 12.14 3.00
CA ASP A 179 37.48 11.86 2.76
C ASP A 179 37.91 10.50 3.34
N ALA A 180 36.98 9.76 3.97
CA ALA A 180 37.29 8.46 4.54
C ALA A 180 37.80 7.48 3.47
N PRO A 181 38.75 6.60 3.81
CA PRO A 181 39.37 5.67 2.86
C PRO A 181 38.44 4.48 2.57
N VAL A 182 37.36 4.73 1.83
CA VAL A 182 36.32 3.75 1.48
C VAL A 182 36.88 2.59 0.66
N GLU A 183 38.01 2.80 -0.01
CA GLU A 183 38.73 1.79 -0.81
C GLU A 183 39.17 0.61 0.07
N ARG A 184 39.35 0.82 1.38
CA ARG A 184 39.59 -0.27 2.36
C ARG A 184 38.44 -1.26 2.50
N LEU A 185 37.23 -0.87 2.06
CA LEU A 185 36.09 -1.75 1.88
C LEU A 185 35.87 -2.10 0.41
N GLY A 186 36.06 -1.14 -0.50
CA GLY A 186 35.82 -1.29 -1.93
C GLY A 186 36.71 -2.33 -2.59
N GLU A 187 38.03 -2.23 -2.43
CA GLU A 187 38.99 -3.10 -3.12
C GLU A 187 38.77 -4.59 -2.78
N PRO A 188 38.57 -5.01 -1.52
CA PRO A 188 38.29 -6.42 -1.24
C PRO A 188 36.95 -6.91 -1.78
N ILE A 189 35.92 -6.04 -1.81
CA ILE A 189 34.59 -6.38 -2.33
C ILE A 189 34.64 -6.53 -3.85
N GLU A 190 35.31 -5.60 -4.53
CA GLU A 190 35.51 -5.62 -5.98
C GLU A 190 36.32 -6.84 -6.40
N ALA A 191 37.43 -7.12 -5.72
CA ALA A 191 38.25 -8.31 -5.98
C ALA A 191 37.42 -9.60 -5.84
N TYR A 192 36.59 -9.72 -4.79
CA TYR A 192 35.67 -10.86 -4.65
C TYR A 192 34.66 -10.92 -5.81
N ALA A 193 34.05 -9.78 -6.15
CA ALA A 193 33.03 -9.70 -7.18
C ALA A 193 33.58 -10.04 -8.59
N GLU A 194 34.82 -9.68 -8.87
CA GLU A 194 35.53 -10.09 -10.09
C GLU A 194 35.78 -11.60 -10.10
N SER A 195 36.38 -12.15 -9.04
CA SER A 195 36.68 -13.59 -8.97
C SER A 195 35.44 -14.47 -9.09
N VAL A 196 34.36 -14.16 -8.36
CA VAL A 196 33.13 -14.98 -8.43
C VAL A 196 32.45 -14.89 -9.79
N ARG A 197 32.51 -13.74 -10.46
CA ARG A 197 31.95 -13.59 -11.82
C ARG A 197 32.75 -14.38 -12.84
N GLU A 198 34.08 -14.29 -12.79
CA GLU A 198 34.96 -15.03 -13.70
C GLU A 198 34.78 -16.53 -13.53
N GLU A 199 34.87 -17.04 -12.30
CA GLU A 199 34.72 -18.46 -12.02
C GLU A 199 33.32 -19.00 -12.36
N PHE A 200 32.27 -18.21 -12.11
CA PHE A 200 30.92 -18.61 -12.51
C PHE A 200 30.77 -18.68 -14.03
N GLN A 201 31.36 -17.73 -14.77
CA GLN A 201 31.29 -17.78 -16.24
C GLN A 201 32.06 -18.98 -16.79
N THR A 202 33.27 -19.24 -16.30
CA THR A 202 34.02 -20.45 -16.67
C THR A 202 33.21 -21.71 -16.35
N TRP A 203 32.62 -21.79 -15.15
CA TRP A 203 31.77 -22.91 -14.76
C TRP A 203 30.54 -23.06 -15.66
N LYS A 204 29.86 -21.96 -16.00
CA LYS A 204 28.72 -21.96 -16.93
C LYS A 204 29.10 -22.43 -18.34
N GLU A 205 30.30 -22.09 -18.79
CA GLU A 205 30.81 -22.44 -20.12
C GLU A 205 31.27 -23.89 -20.25
N GLU A 206 31.76 -24.49 -19.16
CA GLU A 206 32.45 -25.78 -19.19
C GLU A 206 31.69 -26.91 -18.48
N ALA A 207 30.96 -26.62 -17.41
CA ALA A 207 30.31 -27.64 -16.59
C ALA A 207 28.98 -28.11 -17.17
N PRO A 208 28.54 -29.34 -16.83
CA PRO A 208 27.22 -29.84 -17.21
C PRO A 208 26.10 -28.88 -16.83
N ALA A 209 25.16 -28.60 -17.75
CA ALA A 209 24.02 -27.73 -17.47
C ALA A 209 23.19 -28.23 -16.27
N ARG A 210 23.15 -29.55 -16.03
CA ARG A 210 22.49 -30.13 -14.85
C ARG A 210 23.10 -29.66 -13.53
N GLU A 211 24.41 -29.45 -13.48
CA GLU A 211 25.13 -28.97 -12.29
C GLU A 211 24.93 -27.47 -12.13
N VAL A 212 25.03 -26.73 -13.24
CA VAL A 212 24.87 -25.27 -13.25
C VAL A 212 23.46 -24.85 -12.80
N LEU A 213 22.42 -25.56 -13.26
CA LEU A 213 21.04 -25.29 -12.90
C LEU A 213 20.64 -25.80 -11.51
N ASP A 214 21.44 -26.69 -10.91
CA ASP A 214 21.19 -27.14 -9.54
C ASP A 214 21.55 -26.07 -8.51
N LEU A 215 22.45 -25.14 -8.83
CA LEU A 215 22.80 -24.01 -7.96
C LEU A 215 21.60 -23.09 -7.67
N PRO A 216 20.92 -22.48 -8.66
CA PRO A 216 19.74 -21.66 -8.39
C PRO A 216 18.58 -22.44 -7.76
N ALA A 217 18.44 -23.75 -8.04
CA ALA A 217 17.48 -24.61 -7.35
C ALA A 217 17.85 -24.81 -5.86
N THR A 218 19.13 -24.93 -5.55
CA THR A 218 19.64 -25.04 -4.17
C THR A 218 19.55 -23.70 -3.43
N ALA A 219 19.77 -22.59 -4.13
CA ALA A 219 19.67 -21.24 -3.59
C ALA A 219 18.28 -20.92 -3.02
N GLU A 220 17.23 -21.66 -3.38
CA GLU A 220 15.90 -21.54 -2.75
C GLU A 220 15.93 -21.76 -1.22
N SER A 221 16.93 -22.46 -0.70
CA SER A 221 17.12 -22.65 0.75
C SER A 221 17.90 -21.50 1.43
N TYR A 222 18.34 -20.50 0.67
CA TYR A 222 19.22 -19.42 1.09
C TYR A 222 18.58 -18.06 0.79
N PRO A 223 17.73 -17.53 1.69
CA PRO A 223 16.84 -16.39 1.42
C PRO A 223 17.57 -15.06 1.17
N LEU A 224 18.86 -14.95 1.47
CA LEU A 224 19.67 -13.75 1.23
C LEU A 224 20.40 -13.79 -0.12
N VAL A 225 20.25 -14.87 -0.90
CA VAL A 225 20.81 -15.03 -2.23
C VAL A 225 19.68 -15.13 -3.25
N ASP A 226 19.38 -14.01 -3.89
CA ASP A 226 18.21 -13.83 -4.76
C ASP A 226 18.40 -14.42 -6.18
N PHE A 227 18.51 -15.75 -6.27
CA PHE A 227 18.46 -16.43 -7.55
C PHE A 227 17.02 -16.62 -8.02
N GLN A 228 16.78 -16.38 -9.32
CA GLN A 228 15.54 -16.81 -9.95
C GLN A 228 15.50 -18.33 -10.09
N SER A 229 14.47 -18.96 -9.51
CA SER A 229 14.22 -20.40 -9.65
C SER A 229 14.22 -20.80 -11.12
N PRO A 230 14.91 -21.90 -11.48
CA PRO A 230 14.95 -22.33 -12.86
C PRO A 230 13.59 -22.86 -13.33
N PRO A 231 13.19 -22.62 -14.59
CA PRO A 231 11.95 -23.16 -15.13
C PRO A 231 11.92 -24.69 -15.01
N ARG A 232 10.79 -25.22 -14.53
CA ARG A 232 10.63 -26.66 -14.21
C ARG A 232 10.94 -27.56 -15.40
N ASP A 233 10.53 -27.15 -16.60
CA ASP A 233 10.69 -27.94 -17.81
C ASP A 233 12.17 -28.07 -18.21
N VAL A 234 12.97 -27.01 -18.00
CA VAL A 234 14.42 -27.05 -18.24
C VAL A 234 15.11 -27.95 -17.21
N LEU A 235 14.74 -27.82 -15.94
CA LEU A 235 15.27 -28.69 -14.88
C LEU A 235 14.98 -30.17 -15.14
N ALA A 236 13.74 -30.47 -15.54
CA ALA A 236 13.34 -31.84 -15.89
C ALA A 236 14.19 -32.34 -17.07
N TYR A 237 14.32 -31.53 -18.13
CA TYR A 237 15.12 -31.88 -19.29
C TYR A 237 16.58 -32.22 -18.92
N VAL A 238 17.29 -31.35 -18.21
CA VAL A 238 18.71 -31.58 -17.89
C VAL A 238 18.94 -32.71 -16.89
N ARG A 239 17.95 -33.04 -16.05
CA ARG A 239 18.05 -34.15 -15.10
C ARG A 239 17.82 -35.49 -15.79
N GLU A 240 16.83 -35.57 -16.66
CA GLU A 240 16.34 -36.81 -17.23
C GLU A 240 17.04 -37.19 -18.55
N ASN A 241 17.67 -36.23 -19.24
CA ASN A 241 18.27 -36.46 -20.55
C ASN A 241 19.82 -36.36 -20.50
N PRO A 242 20.54 -37.15 -21.32
CA PRO A 242 22.00 -37.01 -21.49
C PRO A 242 22.42 -35.62 -21.99
N GLY A 243 21.51 -34.88 -22.64
CA GLY A 243 21.73 -33.48 -23.01
C GLY A 243 22.12 -32.59 -21.81
N GLY A 244 21.72 -32.95 -20.58
CA GLY A 244 22.15 -32.26 -19.37
C GLY A 244 23.64 -32.33 -19.06
N ASP A 245 24.40 -33.22 -19.71
CA ASP A 245 25.86 -33.31 -19.61
C ASP A 245 26.59 -32.28 -20.49
N HIS A 246 25.87 -31.64 -21.41
CA HIS A 246 26.42 -30.54 -22.19
C HIS A 246 26.38 -29.22 -21.41
N PRO A 247 27.38 -28.34 -21.60
CA PRO A 247 27.34 -27.01 -21.03
C PRO A 247 26.21 -26.15 -21.57
N ILE A 248 25.81 -25.14 -20.80
CA ILE A 248 24.70 -24.24 -21.17
C ILE A 248 24.91 -23.59 -22.55
N PRO A 249 26.09 -23.02 -22.89
CA PRO A 249 26.31 -22.46 -24.23
C PRO A 249 26.13 -23.49 -25.35
N LYS A 250 26.48 -24.75 -25.11
CA LYS A 250 26.33 -25.82 -26.09
C LYS A 250 24.86 -26.18 -26.30
N LEU A 251 24.08 -26.25 -25.24
CA LEU A 251 22.63 -26.43 -25.31
C LEU A 251 21.96 -25.27 -26.06
N LEU A 252 22.38 -24.03 -25.79
CA LEU A 252 21.90 -22.84 -26.49
C LEU A 252 22.26 -22.87 -27.99
N GLU A 253 23.46 -23.34 -28.36
CA GLU A 253 23.84 -23.56 -29.76
C GLU A 253 22.88 -24.54 -30.45
N TYR A 254 22.57 -25.65 -29.78
CA TYR A 254 21.65 -26.67 -30.30
C TYR A 254 20.24 -26.13 -30.54
N THR A 255 19.75 -25.19 -29.74
CA THR A 255 18.42 -24.59 -30.01
C THR A 255 18.30 -23.96 -31.41
N GLY A 256 19.42 -23.52 -32.00
CA GLY A 256 19.46 -22.95 -33.36
C GLY A 256 19.54 -23.99 -34.49
N TYR A 257 19.62 -25.29 -34.17
CA TYR A 257 19.71 -26.35 -35.17
C TYR A 257 18.31 -26.85 -35.58
N SER A 258 18.18 -27.30 -36.84
CA SER A 258 16.96 -27.96 -37.31
C SER A 258 16.79 -29.34 -36.64
N GLY A 259 15.55 -29.83 -36.50
CA GLY A 259 15.27 -31.12 -35.87
C GLY A 259 16.09 -32.29 -36.44
N SER A 260 16.16 -32.40 -37.77
CA SER A 260 16.98 -33.43 -38.46
C SER A 260 18.48 -33.32 -38.20
N LYS A 261 18.96 -32.12 -37.84
CA LYS A 261 20.35 -31.91 -37.43
C LYS A 261 20.54 -32.29 -35.97
N LEU A 262 19.53 -32.04 -35.12
CA LEU A 262 19.54 -32.34 -33.69
C LEU A 262 19.51 -33.82 -33.36
N ASP A 263 18.85 -34.65 -34.17
CA ASP A 263 18.83 -36.11 -33.99
C ASP A 263 20.24 -36.75 -34.03
N HIS A 264 21.26 -36.01 -34.48
CA HIS A 264 22.66 -36.43 -34.45
C HIS A 264 23.45 -35.97 -33.21
N TYR A 265 22.90 -35.05 -32.42
CA TYR A 265 23.59 -34.45 -31.27
C TYR A 265 22.88 -34.70 -29.94
N VAL A 266 21.58 -34.94 -29.96
CA VAL A 266 20.77 -35.19 -28.75
C VAL A 266 19.79 -36.33 -28.97
N ASP A 267 19.52 -37.08 -27.92
CA ASP A 267 18.63 -38.25 -27.97
C ASP A 267 17.15 -37.87 -28.16
N ASP A 268 16.75 -36.70 -27.66
CA ASP A 268 15.41 -36.15 -27.82
C ASP A 268 15.46 -34.68 -28.26
N ALA A 269 15.45 -34.50 -29.59
CA ALA A 269 15.43 -33.19 -30.23
C ALA A 269 14.15 -32.40 -29.92
N ALA A 270 13.01 -33.09 -29.75
CA ALA A 270 11.74 -32.44 -29.46
C ALA A 270 11.73 -31.88 -28.04
N ALA A 271 12.19 -32.67 -27.06
CA ALA A 271 12.31 -32.24 -25.67
C ALA A 271 13.28 -31.05 -25.51
N LEU A 272 14.41 -31.03 -26.23
CA LEU A 272 15.32 -29.88 -26.22
C LEU A 272 14.62 -28.61 -26.74
N GLN A 273 13.86 -28.71 -27.83
CA GLN A 273 13.17 -27.57 -28.43
C GLN A 273 12.03 -27.05 -27.54
N THR A 274 11.27 -27.93 -26.89
CA THR A 274 10.15 -27.50 -26.04
C THR A 274 10.58 -27.00 -24.66
N SER A 275 11.72 -27.44 -24.14
CA SER A 275 12.23 -27.02 -22.83
C SER A 275 13.31 -25.93 -22.93
N VAL A 276 14.43 -26.23 -23.58
CA VAL A 276 15.62 -25.35 -23.62
C VAL A 276 15.38 -24.15 -24.52
N ALA A 277 14.83 -24.34 -25.73
CA ALA A 277 14.65 -23.22 -26.67
C ALA A 277 13.62 -22.19 -26.18
N VAL A 278 12.55 -22.65 -25.50
CA VAL A 278 11.53 -21.78 -24.89
C VAL A 278 12.13 -20.90 -23.79
N HIS A 279 13.07 -21.43 -23.00
CA HIS A 279 13.67 -20.75 -21.87
C HIS A 279 15.08 -20.20 -22.14
N ARG A 280 15.42 -19.99 -23.41
CA ARG A 280 16.71 -19.46 -23.86
C ARG A 280 17.15 -18.20 -23.10
N THR A 281 16.25 -17.23 -22.93
CA THR A 281 16.58 -15.97 -22.25
C THR A 281 16.97 -16.16 -20.79
N TYR A 282 16.37 -17.13 -20.09
CA TYR A 282 16.75 -17.45 -18.71
C TYR A 282 18.19 -17.97 -18.67
N LEU A 283 18.52 -18.94 -19.52
CA LEU A 283 19.85 -19.55 -19.59
C LEU A 283 20.92 -18.55 -20.02
N GLU A 284 20.62 -17.65 -20.95
CA GLU A 284 21.52 -16.58 -21.37
C GLU A 284 21.81 -15.61 -20.20
N ARG A 285 20.78 -15.22 -19.44
CA ARG A 285 20.90 -14.26 -18.32
C ARG A 285 21.41 -14.86 -17.01
N LEU A 286 21.42 -16.18 -16.87
CA LEU A 286 21.93 -16.83 -15.66
C LEU A 286 23.39 -16.42 -15.42
N GLY A 287 23.66 -15.84 -14.26
CA GLY A 287 24.94 -15.23 -13.92
C GLY A 287 25.19 -15.20 -12.41
N ALA A 288 26.37 -14.69 -12.01
CA ALA A 288 26.79 -14.63 -10.62
C ALA A 288 26.23 -13.45 -9.82
N ASP A 289 25.42 -12.57 -10.42
CA ASP A 289 24.97 -11.33 -9.76
C ASP A 289 24.37 -11.52 -8.36
N PRO A 290 23.54 -12.56 -8.10
CA PRO A 290 23.02 -12.83 -6.75
C PRO A 290 24.10 -13.17 -5.71
N LEU A 291 25.26 -13.67 -6.14
CA LEU A 291 26.41 -14.01 -5.30
C LEU A 291 27.31 -12.79 -5.04
N VAL A 292 27.15 -11.69 -5.76
CA VAL A 292 28.00 -10.51 -5.61
C VAL A 292 27.53 -9.67 -4.41
N VAL A 293 28.50 -9.21 -3.61
CA VAL A 293 28.26 -8.22 -2.56
C VAL A 293 28.06 -6.84 -3.20
N SER A 294 26.96 -6.17 -2.86
CA SER A 294 26.62 -4.85 -3.42
C SER A 294 27.61 -3.76 -2.97
N TRP A 295 27.75 -2.72 -3.78
CA TRP A 295 28.39 -1.46 -3.39
C TRP A 295 27.37 -0.32 -3.43
N PRO A 296 27.27 0.52 -2.38
CA PRO A 296 27.90 0.40 -1.05
C PRO A 296 27.55 -0.90 -0.31
N PRO A 297 28.39 -1.36 0.62
CA PRO A 297 28.16 -2.63 1.31
C PRO A 297 26.94 -2.57 2.23
N PRO A 298 26.23 -3.71 2.44
CA PRO A 298 25.14 -3.82 3.40
C PRO A 298 25.56 -3.50 4.84
N ARG A 299 24.61 -3.44 5.77
CA ARG A 299 24.95 -3.37 7.21
C ARG A 299 25.73 -4.62 7.62
N ALA A 300 26.59 -4.49 8.63
CA ALA A 300 27.49 -5.55 9.07
C ALA A 300 26.78 -6.90 9.30
N GLU A 301 25.67 -6.90 10.04
CA GLU A 301 24.90 -8.12 10.34
C GLU A 301 24.32 -8.77 9.08
N VAL A 302 23.82 -7.96 8.15
CA VAL A 302 23.26 -8.44 6.87
C VAL A 302 24.36 -9.04 6.01
N LEU A 303 25.50 -8.34 5.87
CA LEU A 303 26.63 -8.83 5.09
C LEU A 303 27.21 -10.13 5.69
N ARG A 304 27.27 -10.25 7.02
CA ARG A 304 27.72 -11.50 7.67
C ARG A 304 26.85 -12.69 7.30
N ARG A 305 25.54 -12.57 7.52
CA ARG A 305 24.59 -13.65 7.22
C ARG A 305 24.58 -13.99 5.73
N ARG A 306 24.55 -12.96 4.87
CA ARG A 306 24.56 -13.14 3.42
C ARG A 306 25.86 -13.81 2.95
N ALA A 307 27.01 -13.43 3.49
CA ALA A 307 28.28 -14.08 3.16
C ALA A 307 28.30 -15.57 3.57
N ASP A 308 27.74 -15.94 4.72
CA ASP A 308 27.68 -17.34 5.15
C ASP A 308 26.78 -18.19 4.22
N GLU A 309 25.66 -17.63 3.76
CA GLU A 309 24.79 -18.26 2.76
C GLU A 309 25.50 -18.41 1.41
N ILE A 310 26.18 -17.36 0.94
CA ILE A 310 26.94 -17.39 -0.31
C ILE A 310 28.07 -18.43 -0.24
N ILE A 311 28.84 -18.48 0.86
CA ILE A 311 29.90 -19.48 1.07
C ILE A 311 29.35 -20.90 0.88
N SER A 312 28.15 -21.18 1.40
CA SER A 312 27.50 -22.49 1.28
C SER A 312 27.17 -22.88 -0.17
N LEU A 313 27.05 -21.89 -1.06
CA LEU A 313 26.80 -22.08 -2.49
C LEU A 313 28.08 -22.13 -3.32
N LEU A 314 29.15 -21.43 -2.89
CA LEU A 314 30.43 -21.36 -3.60
C LEU A 314 31.16 -22.70 -3.67
N ASP A 315 31.01 -23.57 -2.66
CA ASP A 315 31.64 -24.91 -2.62
C ASP A 315 31.35 -25.78 -3.86
N ARG A 316 30.36 -25.41 -4.68
CA ARG A 316 29.95 -26.13 -5.90
C ARG A 316 30.81 -25.84 -7.11
N PHE A 317 31.42 -24.66 -7.20
CA PHE A 317 32.14 -24.25 -8.42
C PHE A 317 33.34 -23.34 -8.18
N ALA A 318 33.35 -22.60 -7.08
CA ALA A 318 34.35 -21.58 -6.84
C ALA A 318 35.64 -22.18 -6.27
N SER A 319 36.77 -21.52 -6.51
CA SER A 319 38.04 -21.88 -5.92
C SER A 319 38.09 -21.59 -4.41
N GLU A 320 39.00 -22.25 -3.71
CA GLU A 320 39.27 -21.93 -2.30
C GLU A 320 39.70 -20.47 -2.12
N ASP A 321 40.42 -19.90 -3.10
CA ASP A 321 40.85 -18.50 -3.09
C ASP A 321 39.66 -17.53 -3.14
N THR A 322 38.63 -17.82 -3.94
CA THR A 322 37.38 -17.03 -3.99
C THR A 322 36.63 -17.10 -2.67
N VAL A 323 36.52 -18.29 -2.07
CA VAL A 323 35.89 -18.47 -0.74
C VAL A 323 36.68 -17.72 0.35
N VAL A 324 38.00 -17.76 0.31
CA VAL A 324 38.87 -17.00 1.23
C VAL A 324 38.66 -15.49 1.04
N THR A 325 38.50 -15.02 -0.19
CA THR A 325 38.25 -13.60 -0.47
C THR A 325 36.89 -13.16 0.08
N LEU A 326 35.84 -13.96 -0.08
CA LEU A 326 34.53 -13.69 0.55
C LEU A 326 34.61 -13.69 2.09
N ARG A 327 35.37 -14.63 2.69
CA ARG A 327 35.61 -14.63 4.14
C ARG A 327 36.29 -13.34 4.58
N ARG A 328 37.26 -12.83 3.83
CA ARG A 328 37.88 -11.52 4.11
C ARG A 328 36.88 -10.38 4.03
N VAL A 329 36.01 -10.37 3.01
CA VAL A 329 34.93 -9.37 2.89
C VAL A 329 33.97 -9.44 4.08
N ARG A 330 33.58 -10.64 4.50
CA ARG A 330 32.80 -10.86 5.72
C ARG A 330 33.54 -10.32 6.94
N ASP A 331 34.84 -10.57 7.04
CA ASP A 331 35.65 -10.19 8.19
C ASP A 331 35.82 -8.65 8.32
N LEU A 332 35.68 -7.90 7.21
CA LEU A 332 35.63 -6.43 7.25
C LEU A 332 34.52 -5.93 8.18
N THR A 333 33.40 -6.64 8.28
CA THR A 333 32.25 -6.26 9.12
C THR A 333 32.54 -6.26 10.62
N TYR A 334 33.63 -6.89 11.06
CA TYR A 334 34.05 -6.90 12.48
C TYR A 334 34.99 -5.75 12.83
N ARG A 335 35.43 -4.97 11.84
CA ARG A 335 36.28 -3.81 12.09
C ARG A 335 35.46 -2.68 12.71
N GLU A 336 36.06 -1.97 13.66
CA GLU A 336 35.45 -0.81 14.32
C GLU A 336 35.14 0.32 13.33
N ASP A 337 35.93 0.46 12.26
CA ASP A 337 35.76 1.49 11.25
C ASP A 337 34.75 1.12 10.15
N TYR A 338 34.20 -0.09 10.14
CA TYR A 338 33.29 -0.56 9.09
C TYR A 338 32.06 0.33 8.93
N ALA A 339 31.39 0.65 10.04
CA ALA A 339 30.17 1.47 10.00
C ALA A 339 30.45 2.87 9.43
N ARG A 340 31.55 3.50 9.86
CA ARG A 340 31.97 4.82 9.37
C ARG A 340 32.34 4.79 7.88
N LEU A 341 33.16 3.82 7.46
CA LEU A 341 33.56 3.68 6.06
C LEU A 341 32.37 3.36 5.15
N ARG A 342 31.41 2.55 5.62
CA ARG A 342 30.16 2.27 4.91
C ARG A 342 29.33 3.55 4.75
N THR A 343 29.17 4.35 5.80
CA THR A 343 28.41 5.60 5.72
C THR A 343 29.07 6.58 4.74
N ALA A 344 30.40 6.69 4.76
CA ALA A 344 31.14 7.49 3.78
C ALA A 344 30.97 6.96 2.34
N ALA A 345 31.00 5.63 2.15
CA ALA A 345 30.77 5.02 0.84
C ALA A 345 29.36 5.31 0.31
N ARG A 346 28.33 5.20 1.18
CA ARG A 346 26.95 5.59 0.84
C ARG A 346 26.86 7.07 0.49
N ALA A 347 27.46 7.94 1.30
CA ALA A 347 27.41 9.37 1.06
C ALA A 347 28.04 9.72 -0.30
N ARG A 348 29.18 9.13 -0.66
CA ARG A 348 29.82 9.32 -1.97
C ARG A 348 29.00 8.80 -3.15
N SER A 349 28.20 7.74 -2.99
CA SER A 349 27.45 7.12 -4.09
C SER A 349 26.02 7.63 -4.22
N GLU A 350 25.38 8.01 -3.11
CA GLU A 350 23.95 8.33 -3.03
C GLU A 350 23.70 9.85 -2.99
N VAL A 351 24.64 10.65 -2.46
CA VAL A 351 24.46 12.11 -2.34
C VAL A 351 24.97 12.81 -3.59
N THR A 352 24.07 13.49 -4.28
CA THR A 352 24.40 14.34 -5.43
C THR A 352 25.03 15.66 -5.02
N ASP A 353 25.72 16.34 -5.94
CA ASP A 353 26.32 17.67 -5.68
C ASP A 353 25.27 18.71 -5.25
N GLU A 354 24.06 18.63 -5.80
CA GLU A 354 22.94 19.50 -5.43
C GLU A 354 22.51 19.24 -3.98
N GLN A 355 22.29 17.98 -3.61
CA GLN A 355 21.95 17.60 -2.24
C GLN A 355 23.05 17.99 -1.25
N LEU A 356 24.32 17.83 -1.62
CA LEU A 356 25.46 18.26 -0.82
C LEU A 356 25.48 19.78 -0.61
N SER A 357 25.15 20.56 -1.65
CA SER A 357 25.00 22.02 -1.54
C SER A 357 23.88 22.40 -0.57
N ARG A 358 22.74 21.71 -0.66
CA ARG A 358 21.58 21.93 0.22
C ARG A 358 21.87 21.57 1.68
N LEU A 359 22.61 20.49 1.92
CA LEU A 359 23.09 20.11 3.26
C LEU A 359 24.03 21.18 3.82
N ARG A 360 25.00 21.63 3.02
CA ARG A 360 25.93 22.71 3.43
C ARG A 360 25.23 24.02 3.76
N SER A 361 24.11 24.33 3.09
CA SER A 361 23.32 25.52 3.37
C SER A 361 22.33 25.35 4.53
N GLY A 362 22.23 24.17 5.16
CA GLY A 362 21.25 23.89 6.23
C GLY A 362 19.81 23.74 5.72
N ALA A 363 19.61 23.67 4.40
CA ALA A 363 18.28 23.67 3.80
C ALA A 363 17.56 22.33 3.99
N VAL A 364 18.29 21.22 4.04
CA VAL A 364 17.72 19.88 4.25
C VAL A 364 17.25 19.73 5.70
N GLU A 365 18.03 20.23 6.65
CA GLU A 365 17.71 20.23 8.08
C GLU A 365 16.48 21.10 8.36
N THR A 366 16.41 22.27 7.72
CA THR A 366 15.24 23.17 7.81
C THR A 366 13.99 22.49 7.24
N GLU A 367 14.11 21.85 6.08
CA GLU A 367 13.00 21.09 5.48
C GLU A 367 12.57 19.91 6.38
N LEU A 368 13.53 19.16 6.92
CA LEU A 368 13.27 18.04 7.82
C LEU A 368 12.47 18.48 9.04
N GLU A 369 12.83 19.62 9.65
CA GLU A 369 12.10 20.14 10.80
C GLU A 369 10.68 20.58 10.41
N ALA A 370 10.51 21.27 9.29
CA ALA A 370 9.19 21.64 8.79
C ALA A 370 8.28 20.44 8.51
N VAL A 371 8.83 19.36 7.91
CA VAL A 371 8.08 18.12 7.66
C VAL A 371 7.72 17.42 8.98
N ARG A 372 8.63 17.41 9.98
CA ARG A 372 8.34 16.86 11.32
C ARG A 372 7.23 17.63 12.04
N GLU A 373 7.24 18.95 11.97
CA GLU A 373 6.18 19.80 12.52
C GLU A 373 4.84 19.55 11.82
N ALA A 374 4.83 19.43 10.48
CA ALA A 374 3.64 19.11 9.71
C ALA A 374 3.07 17.73 10.09
N ARG A 375 3.93 16.71 10.14
CA ARG A 375 3.61 15.36 10.59
C ARG A 375 3.00 15.36 12.00
N ALA A 376 3.63 16.05 12.95
CA ALA A 376 3.17 16.11 14.33
C ALA A 376 1.79 16.77 14.43
N ARG A 377 1.54 17.85 13.68
CA ARG A 377 0.22 18.51 13.65
C ARG A 377 -0.87 17.61 13.08
N LEU A 378 -0.59 16.90 11.98
CA LEU A 378 -1.58 16.00 11.37
C LEU A 378 -1.87 14.78 12.26
N ALA A 379 -0.82 14.19 12.87
CA ALA A 379 -0.98 13.11 13.83
C ALA A 379 -1.81 13.53 15.04
N ALA A 380 -1.54 14.72 15.60
CA ALA A 380 -2.34 15.24 16.72
C ALA A 380 -3.81 15.46 16.34
N ALA A 381 -4.11 15.92 15.12
CA ALA A 381 -5.48 16.08 14.65
C ALA A 381 -6.19 14.73 14.43
N LEU A 382 -5.48 13.71 13.97
CA LEU A 382 -6.00 12.34 13.90
C LEU A 382 -6.33 11.82 15.30
N ASP A 383 -5.40 11.92 16.25
CA ASP A 383 -5.61 11.51 17.64
C ASP A 383 -6.78 12.26 18.30
N GLU A 384 -6.87 13.58 18.12
CA GLU A 384 -7.99 14.42 18.62
C GLU A 384 -9.35 13.95 18.07
N THR A 385 -9.38 13.45 16.84
CA THR A 385 -10.63 13.02 16.20
C THR A 385 -10.94 11.56 16.44
N ASP A 386 -9.98 10.72 16.81
CA ASP A 386 -10.12 9.28 17.09
C ASP A 386 -10.85 8.93 18.39
N GLU A 387 -11.01 9.87 19.33
CA GLU A 387 -11.78 9.65 20.55
C GLU A 387 -13.30 9.59 20.26
N ASP A 388 -13.85 8.38 20.13
CA ASP A 388 -15.16 7.92 20.66
C ASP A 388 -15.27 6.38 20.73
#